data_AF-A0AAN5Z5A9-F1
#
_entry.id   AF-A0AAN5Z5A9-F1
#
_cell.length_a   1.000
_cell.length_b   1.000
_cell.length_c   1.000
_cell.angle_alpha   90.00
_cell.angle_beta   90.00
_cell.angle_gamma   90.00
#
_symmetry.space_group_name_H-M   'P 1'
#
loop_
_entity.id
_entity.type
_entity.pdbx_description
1 polymer ?
#
loop_
_entity_poly.entity_id
_entity_poly.type
_entity_poly.pdbx_seq_one_letter_code
_entity_poly.pdbx_strand_id
1 'polypeptide(L)'
;MMGMSARFAAQPDAVARGPMYRAEATKSLKEDLEHICLENIQACILVGNNFFGEGDAGVESLYFGLASRMAQILKLGVCNDADDGVTREVKRRIFWTCFIIDTWASGGSNISRQFKWQNAHPRAPMDEDVFYRMKAGDPDIPDSQWKPGLWGYMVNLVEIYTEIQNFHQDLADTTEWDEALIEDTVKHLENKLVTFENAIGPTLTFSRENLATFVERGLGRVFVAFHLGYHHYYTLLFYHYLDRRRPQTRNSNKYSESCKSHAIVVCEVLKASREVSGAEALYNIVGHVTIVSSSVLLHTFMFGDTHELEASRARLGSNLESLVQLRRYWPSVERMINRLVVFQRCCINSMNVESYRFDKWMVKFLIAHSLALEDKVDDGWPSPYSEPSYRDVQIERGLITQAMITDIQRYNGGGNFT
;
A
#
# COMPACT_ATOMS: atom_id res chain seq x y z
N MET A 1 -16.42 1.49 15.74
CA MET A 1 -15.56 0.42 16.28
C MET A 1 -16.13 -0.98 16.03
N MET A 2 -17.27 -1.36 16.60
CA MET A 2 -17.83 -2.73 16.47
C MET A 2 -17.95 -3.24 15.02
N GLY A 3 -18.38 -2.40 14.07
CA GLY A 3 -18.44 -2.77 12.65
C GLY A 3 -17.08 -3.20 12.05
N MET A 4 -15.99 -2.51 12.40
CA MET A 4 -14.64 -2.91 11.99
C MET A 4 -14.18 -4.18 12.72
N SER A 5 -14.37 -4.22 14.04
CA SER A 5 -13.86 -5.30 14.89
C SER A 5 -14.54 -6.65 14.61
N ALA A 6 -15.83 -6.65 14.23
CA ALA A 6 -16.59 -7.85 13.91
C ALA A 6 -15.89 -8.74 12.87
N ARG A 7 -15.20 -8.12 11.91
CA ARG A 7 -14.48 -8.77 10.80
C ARG A 7 -13.33 -9.66 11.30
N PHE A 8 -12.78 -9.34 12.47
CA PHE A 8 -11.64 -10.04 13.07
C PHE A 8 -12.04 -10.92 14.26
N ALA A 9 -13.34 -11.06 14.52
CA ALA A 9 -13.81 -11.89 15.63
C ALA A 9 -13.59 -13.38 15.31
N ALA A 10 -13.26 -14.17 16.33
CA ALA A 10 -13.14 -15.62 16.20
C ALA A 10 -14.51 -16.31 16.04
N GLN A 11 -15.59 -15.69 16.55
CA GLN A 11 -16.93 -16.27 16.57
C GLN A 11 -17.69 -15.92 15.29
N PRO A 12 -18.18 -16.90 14.50
CA PRO A 12 -18.91 -16.65 13.26
C PRO A 12 -20.13 -15.73 13.44
N ASP A 13 -20.86 -15.85 14.54
CA ASP A 13 -22.02 -15.00 14.83
C ASP A 13 -21.64 -13.53 15.01
N ALA A 14 -20.46 -13.26 15.58
CA ALA A 14 -19.97 -11.88 15.73
C ALA A 14 -19.57 -11.29 14.38
N VAL A 15 -18.94 -12.09 13.52
CA VAL A 15 -18.63 -11.71 12.12
C VAL A 15 -19.92 -11.41 11.35
N ALA A 16 -20.94 -12.27 11.47
CA ALA A 16 -22.22 -12.12 10.78
C ALA A 16 -23.00 -10.87 11.20
N ARG A 17 -22.78 -10.35 12.42
CA ARG A 17 -23.36 -9.07 12.89
C ARG A 17 -22.61 -7.83 12.38
N GLY A 18 -21.43 -7.99 11.77
CA GLY A 18 -20.62 -6.89 11.24
C GLY A 18 -21.39 -5.91 10.33
N PRO A 19 -22.14 -6.40 9.31
CA PRO A 19 -22.95 -5.54 8.45
C PRO A 19 -24.02 -4.73 9.21
N MET A 20 -24.65 -5.32 10.23
CA MET A 20 -25.62 -4.62 11.09
C MET A 20 -24.95 -3.50 11.88
N TYR A 21 -23.81 -3.79 12.53
CA TYR A 21 -23.06 -2.77 13.28
C TYR A 21 -22.56 -1.63 12.38
N ARG A 22 -22.12 -1.95 11.16
CA ARG A 22 -21.74 -0.96 10.16
C ARG A 22 -22.93 -0.09 9.76
N ALA A 23 -24.08 -0.69 9.47
CA ALA A 23 -25.28 0.03 9.08
C ALA A 23 -25.72 1.02 10.17
N GLU A 24 -25.77 0.58 11.42
CA GLU A 24 -26.14 1.44 12.54
C GLU A 24 -25.11 2.55 12.78
N ALA A 25 -23.81 2.24 12.78
CA ALA A 25 -22.77 3.25 12.92
C ALA A 25 -22.82 4.30 11.80
N THR A 26 -23.11 3.87 10.57
CA THR A 26 -23.26 4.77 9.41
C THR A 26 -24.50 5.65 9.56
N LYS A 27 -25.61 5.09 10.07
CA LYS A 27 -26.84 5.82 10.33
C LYS A 27 -26.63 6.89 11.41
N SER A 28 -26.09 6.52 12.57
CA SER A 28 -25.82 7.46 13.66
C SER A 28 -24.87 8.58 13.24
N LEU A 29 -23.81 8.26 12.48
CA LEU A 29 -22.88 9.27 11.97
C LEU A 29 -23.56 10.24 11.00
N LYS A 30 -24.50 9.77 10.16
CA LYS A 30 -25.25 10.64 9.26
C LYS A 30 -26.20 11.58 10.01
N GLU A 31 -26.79 11.11 11.10
CA GLU A 31 -27.71 11.91 11.94
C GLU A 31 -26.98 13.04 12.68
N ASP A 32 -25.68 12.87 13.02
CA ASP A 32 -24.86 13.87 13.71
C ASP A 32 -23.78 14.51 12.80
N LEU A 33 -23.89 14.39 11.48
CA LEU A 33 -22.79 14.69 10.56
C LEU A 33 -22.32 16.16 10.62
N GLU A 34 -23.21 17.09 10.91
CA GLU A 34 -22.91 18.52 10.98
C GLU A 34 -22.14 18.91 12.24
N HIS A 35 -22.08 18.03 13.24
CA HIS A 35 -21.33 18.27 14.46
C HIS A 35 -19.84 17.99 14.22
N ILE A 36 -19.07 19.06 14.04
CA ILE A 36 -17.64 18.98 13.74
C ILE A 36 -16.85 18.75 15.04
N CYS A 37 -16.54 17.49 15.34
CA CYS A 37 -15.80 17.07 16.54
C CYS A 37 -14.76 15.96 16.22
N LEU A 38 -13.89 15.63 17.18
CA LEU A 38 -12.86 14.60 16.99
C LEU A 38 -13.48 13.21 16.79
N GLU A 39 -14.55 12.94 17.51
CA GLU A 39 -15.30 11.69 17.49
C GLU A 39 -15.89 11.44 16.11
N ASN A 40 -16.47 12.46 15.48
CA ASN A 40 -17.03 12.34 14.14
C ASN A 40 -15.93 12.20 13.07
N ILE A 41 -14.75 12.81 13.24
CA ILE A 41 -13.59 12.53 12.38
C ILE A 41 -13.18 11.05 12.47
N GLN A 42 -13.03 10.53 13.69
CA GLN A 42 -12.68 9.13 13.93
C GLN A 42 -13.76 8.17 13.41
N ALA A 43 -15.04 8.51 13.59
CA ALA A 43 -16.16 7.74 13.06
C ALA A 43 -16.15 7.72 11.52
N CYS A 44 -15.93 8.86 10.87
CA CYS A 44 -15.74 8.95 9.42
C CYS A 44 -14.58 8.06 8.94
N ILE A 45 -13.43 8.07 9.62
CA ILE A 45 -12.29 7.20 9.29
C ILE A 45 -12.67 5.71 9.42
N LEU A 46 -13.36 5.32 10.49
CA LEU A 46 -13.76 3.93 10.72
C LEU A 46 -14.84 3.45 9.74
N VAL A 47 -15.80 4.32 9.40
CA VAL A 47 -16.86 4.03 8.42
C VAL A 47 -16.25 3.97 7.01
N GLY A 48 -15.37 4.90 6.64
CA GLY A 48 -14.65 4.88 5.37
C GLY A 48 -13.84 3.59 5.19
N ASN A 49 -13.10 3.16 6.21
CA ASN A 49 -12.36 1.89 6.18
C ASN A 49 -13.27 0.66 6.09
N ASN A 50 -14.50 0.71 6.65
CA ASN A 50 -15.47 -0.36 6.44
C ASN A 50 -15.84 -0.47 4.96
N PHE A 51 -16.23 0.65 4.33
CA PHE A 51 -16.60 0.66 2.91
C PHE A 51 -15.43 0.34 1.98
N PHE A 52 -14.20 0.74 2.36
CA PHE A 52 -12.98 0.31 1.67
C PHE A 52 -12.87 -1.22 1.63
N GLY A 53 -13.15 -1.86 2.76
CA GLY A 53 -13.18 -3.30 2.91
C GLY A 53 -14.23 -4.01 2.04
N GLU A 54 -15.37 -3.37 1.82
CA GLU A 54 -16.45 -3.89 0.96
C GLU A 54 -16.22 -3.61 -0.53
N GLY A 55 -15.26 -2.75 -0.86
CA GLY A 55 -14.95 -2.36 -2.25
C GLY A 55 -15.83 -1.23 -2.78
N ASP A 56 -16.47 -0.46 -1.90
CA ASP A 56 -17.24 0.72 -2.26
C ASP A 56 -16.36 1.97 -2.19
N ALA A 57 -15.57 2.19 -3.24
CA ALA A 57 -14.62 3.30 -3.35
C ALA A 57 -15.30 4.67 -3.29
N GLY A 58 -16.53 4.79 -3.80
CA GLY A 58 -17.26 6.06 -3.78
C GLY A 58 -17.63 6.49 -2.35
N VAL A 59 -18.21 5.56 -1.59
CA VAL A 59 -18.61 5.83 -0.20
C VAL A 59 -17.41 5.96 0.73
N GLU A 60 -16.38 5.13 0.54
CA GLU A 60 -15.09 5.24 1.22
C GLU A 60 -14.47 6.63 1.06
N SER A 61 -14.29 7.07 -0.19
CA SER A 61 -13.68 8.37 -0.51
C SER A 61 -14.52 9.54 0.04
N LEU A 62 -15.85 9.42 0.08
CA LEU A 62 -16.72 10.42 0.69
C LEU A 62 -16.44 10.59 2.19
N TYR A 63 -16.43 9.50 2.96
CA TYR A 63 -16.20 9.58 4.41
C TYR A 63 -14.79 10.03 4.76
N PHE A 64 -13.78 9.61 3.99
CA PHE A 64 -12.43 10.13 4.15
C PHE A 64 -12.34 11.62 3.82
N GLY A 65 -13.02 12.08 2.78
CA GLY A 65 -13.16 13.51 2.49
C GLY A 65 -13.82 14.30 3.63
N LEU A 66 -14.87 13.75 4.24
CA LEU A 66 -15.53 14.38 5.40
C LEU A 66 -14.59 14.48 6.60
N ALA A 67 -13.91 13.39 6.96
CA ALA A 67 -12.90 13.39 8.03
C ALA A 67 -11.82 14.45 7.79
N SER A 68 -11.30 14.50 6.56
CA SER A 68 -10.28 15.46 6.14
C SER A 68 -10.75 16.91 6.29
N ARG A 69 -11.98 17.22 5.86
CA ARG A 69 -12.54 18.57 5.99
C ARG A 69 -12.80 18.96 7.44
N MET A 70 -13.36 18.07 8.24
CA MET A 70 -13.56 18.31 9.67
C MET A 70 -12.24 18.58 10.39
N ALA A 71 -11.18 17.81 10.10
CA ALA A 71 -9.85 18.03 10.67
C ALA A 71 -9.25 19.41 10.31
N GLN A 72 -9.47 19.86 9.08
CA GLN A 72 -9.06 21.20 8.62
C GLN A 72 -9.86 22.31 9.30
N ILE A 73 -11.19 22.16 9.42
CA ILE A 73 -12.07 23.14 10.06
C ILE A 73 -11.72 23.30 11.55
N LEU A 74 -11.45 22.20 12.25
CA LEU A 74 -10.99 22.21 13.64
C LEU A 74 -9.54 22.67 13.81
N LYS A 75 -8.81 22.89 12.71
CA LYS A 75 -7.40 23.29 12.70
C LYS A 75 -6.54 22.37 13.57
N LEU A 76 -6.73 21.05 13.46
CA LEU A 76 -6.02 20.06 14.31
C LEU A 76 -4.49 20.13 14.20
N GLY A 77 -3.97 20.70 13.11
CA GLY A 77 -2.55 20.94 12.91
C GLY A 77 -1.97 22.16 13.65
N VAL A 78 -2.82 22.96 14.31
CA VAL A 78 -2.42 24.15 15.06
C VAL A 78 -2.42 23.83 16.56
N CYS A 79 -1.35 24.19 17.25
CA CYS A 79 -1.26 24.01 18.70
C CYS A 79 -2.30 24.87 19.44
N ASN A 80 -2.99 24.27 20.41
CA ASN A 80 -3.89 24.96 21.32
C ASN A 80 -3.32 24.91 22.74
N ASP A 81 -3.09 26.07 23.35
CA ASP A 81 -2.46 26.16 24.67
C ASP A 81 -3.31 25.67 25.82
N ALA A 82 -4.62 25.53 25.62
CA ALA A 82 -5.51 24.92 26.58
C ALA A 82 -5.47 23.38 26.58
N ASP A 83 -4.90 22.75 25.55
CA ASP A 83 -4.84 21.28 25.46
C ASP A 83 -3.70 20.72 26.31
N ASP A 84 -4.00 19.66 27.06
CA ASP A 84 -2.99 18.82 27.69
C ASP A 84 -2.17 18.01 26.65
N GLY A 85 -1.09 17.38 27.09
CA GLY A 85 -0.18 16.63 26.22
C GLY A 85 -0.87 15.48 25.48
N VAL A 86 -1.77 14.76 26.15
CA VAL A 86 -2.52 13.65 25.55
C VAL A 86 -3.43 14.17 24.44
N THR A 87 -4.19 15.22 24.70
CA THR A 87 -5.11 15.82 23.73
C THR A 87 -4.36 16.35 22.51
N ARG A 88 -3.22 17.03 22.73
CA ARG A 88 -2.35 17.49 21.63
C ARG A 88 -1.86 16.35 20.77
N GLU A 89 -1.39 15.27 21.37
CA GLU A 89 -0.91 14.11 20.62
C GLU A 89 -2.04 13.39 19.88
N VAL A 90 -3.23 13.26 20.48
CA VAL A 90 -4.42 12.71 19.80
C VAL A 90 -4.79 13.54 18.57
N LYS A 91 -4.87 14.87 18.70
CA LYS A 91 -5.15 15.76 17.57
C LYS A 91 -4.10 15.64 16.46
N ARG A 92 -2.82 15.59 16.83
CA ARG A 92 -1.71 15.37 15.88
C ARG A 92 -1.83 14.04 15.14
N ARG A 93 -2.10 12.94 15.86
CA ARG A 93 -2.30 11.61 15.24
C ARG A 93 -3.50 11.58 14.31
N ILE A 94 -4.61 12.22 14.67
CA ILE A 94 -5.79 12.33 13.80
C ILE A 94 -5.45 13.12 12.53
N PHE A 95 -4.83 14.30 12.67
CA PHE A 95 -4.41 15.12 11.52
C PHE A 95 -3.53 14.32 10.55
N TRP A 96 -2.50 13.66 11.07
CA TRP A 96 -1.59 12.87 10.24
C TRP A 96 -2.22 11.60 9.67
N THR A 97 -3.20 11.00 10.37
CA THR A 97 -4.00 9.90 9.82
C THR A 97 -4.83 10.37 8.64
N CYS A 98 -5.47 11.53 8.73
CA CYS A 98 -6.20 12.12 7.60
C CYS A 98 -5.27 12.39 6.41
N PHE A 99 -4.07 12.92 6.63
CA PHE A 99 -3.06 13.11 5.57
C PHE A 99 -2.69 11.78 4.88
N ILE A 100 -2.40 10.73 5.66
CA ILE A 100 -2.03 9.42 5.12
C ILE A 100 -3.19 8.82 4.33
N ILE A 101 -4.39 8.81 4.90
CA ILE A 101 -5.58 8.25 4.25
C ILE A 101 -5.90 9.02 2.97
N ASP A 102 -5.90 10.35 2.99
CA ASP A 102 -6.17 11.17 1.81
C ASP A 102 -5.15 10.87 0.70
N THR A 103 -3.86 10.73 1.04
CA THR A 103 -2.82 10.38 0.06
C THR A 103 -3.07 9.04 -0.63
N TRP A 104 -3.40 8.01 0.15
CA TRP A 104 -3.66 6.67 -0.38
C TRP A 104 -5.01 6.57 -1.11
N ALA A 105 -6.09 7.07 -0.50
CA ALA A 105 -7.44 6.98 -1.04
C ALA A 105 -7.61 7.81 -2.31
N SER A 106 -7.11 9.04 -2.33
CA SER A 106 -7.18 9.90 -3.51
C SER A 106 -6.38 9.32 -4.68
N GLY A 107 -5.16 8.82 -4.44
CA GLY A 107 -4.40 8.11 -5.46
C GLY A 107 -5.08 6.83 -5.93
N GLY A 108 -5.63 6.06 -4.99
CA GLY A 108 -6.34 4.80 -5.24
C GLY A 108 -7.61 4.95 -6.09
N SER A 109 -8.31 6.07 -5.93
CA SER A 109 -9.55 6.39 -6.64
C SER A 109 -9.36 7.35 -7.82
N ASN A 110 -8.12 7.80 -8.08
CA ASN A 110 -7.79 8.81 -9.08
C ASN A 110 -8.59 10.14 -8.89
N ILE A 111 -8.65 10.60 -7.64
CA ILE A 111 -9.31 11.83 -7.22
C ILE A 111 -8.25 12.80 -6.67
N SER A 112 -8.52 14.10 -6.70
CA SER A 112 -7.63 15.11 -6.11
C SER A 112 -7.55 15.00 -4.58
N ARG A 113 -6.33 15.02 -4.05
CA ARG A 113 -6.05 15.12 -2.60
C ARG A 113 -6.61 16.40 -1.99
N GLN A 114 -7.12 16.30 -0.76
CA GLN A 114 -7.58 17.44 0.04
C GLN A 114 -6.49 18.00 0.96
N PHE A 115 -5.56 17.16 1.38
CA PHE A 115 -4.36 17.58 2.09
C PHE A 115 -3.26 17.92 1.09
N LYS A 116 -2.62 19.06 1.32
CA LYS A 116 -1.36 19.41 0.68
C LYS A 116 -0.32 19.51 1.78
N TRP A 117 0.90 19.10 1.47
CA TRP A 117 2.03 19.42 2.32
C TRP A 117 2.17 20.95 2.39
N GLN A 118 2.24 21.48 3.61
CA GLN A 118 2.40 22.92 3.86
C GLN A 118 3.59 23.11 4.78
N ASN A 119 4.39 24.15 4.55
CA ASN A 119 5.56 24.45 5.39
C ASN A 119 5.21 24.63 6.88
N ALA A 120 3.97 25.01 7.18
CA ALA A 120 3.41 25.03 8.53
C ALA A 120 2.52 23.79 8.74
N HIS A 121 3.06 22.76 9.38
CA HIS A 121 2.34 21.56 9.80
C HIS A 121 2.72 21.23 11.26
N PRO A 122 1.88 20.48 12.00
CA PRO A 122 2.25 20.03 13.34
C PRO A 122 3.51 19.15 13.31
N ARG A 123 4.18 18.97 14.44
CA ARG A 123 5.25 17.97 14.55
C ARG A 123 4.70 16.56 14.28
N ALA A 124 5.58 15.66 13.84
CA ALA A 124 5.21 14.27 13.63
C ALA A 124 4.76 13.59 14.96
N PRO A 125 3.94 12.53 14.89
CA PRO A 125 3.55 11.73 16.04
C PRO A 125 4.77 11.22 16.83
N MET A 126 4.67 11.27 18.15
CA MET A 126 5.76 10.82 19.03
C MET A 126 5.84 9.28 19.12
N ASP A 127 6.88 8.78 19.77
CA ASP A 127 7.03 7.35 20.12
C ASP A 127 5.78 6.78 20.80
N GLU A 128 5.33 5.63 20.32
CA GLU A 128 4.10 4.98 20.78
C GLU A 128 4.15 4.64 22.28
N ASP A 129 5.29 4.15 22.79
CA ASP A 129 5.39 3.78 24.20
C ASP A 129 5.41 5.00 25.12
N VAL A 130 6.02 6.11 24.67
CA VAL A 130 5.93 7.39 25.38
C VAL A 130 4.47 7.82 25.48
N PHE A 131 3.74 7.82 24.36
CA PHE A 131 2.34 8.20 24.35
C PHE A 131 1.46 7.29 25.23
N TYR A 132 1.66 5.96 25.18
CA TYR A 132 0.89 5.01 25.99
C TYR A 132 1.08 5.16 27.50
N ARG A 133 2.17 5.80 27.96
CA ARG A 133 2.43 6.07 29.37
C ARG A 133 1.87 7.42 29.86
N MET A 134 1.47 8.31 28.95
CA MET A 134 0.89 9.61 29.30
C MET A 134 -0.50 9.45 29.92
N LYS A 135 -0.87 10.39 30.78
CA LYS A 135 -2.18 10.47 31.45
C LYS A 135 -2.84 11.81 31.14
N ALA A 136 -4.17 11.83 31.23
CA ALA A 136 -4.93 13.08 31.09
C ALA A 136 -4.44 14.11 32.12
N GLY A 137 -4.24 15.35 31.67
CA GLY A 137 -3.64 16.45 32.44
C GLY A 137 -2.11 16.53 32.40
N ASP A 138 -1.40 15.52 31.90
CA ASP A 138 0.06 15.61 31.72
C ASP A 138 0.41 16.72 30.70
N PRO A 139 1.50 17.48 30.92
CA PRO A 139 1.96 18.45 29.93
C PRO A 139 2.45 17.75 28.65
N ASP A 140 2.51 18.51 27.56
CA ASP A 140 3.12 17.99 26.32
C ASP A 140 4.63 17.76 26.49
N ILE A 141 5.17 16.81 25.74
CA ILE A 141 6.61 16.50 25.74
C ILE A 141 7.38 17.66 25.07
N PRO A 142 8.39 18.26 25.72
CA PRO A 142 9.21 19.30 25.13
C PRO A 142 9.95 18.81 23.88
N ASP A 143 10.19 19.71 22.92
CA ASP A 143 10.84 19.34 21.64
C ASP A 143 12.24 18.75 21.81
N SER A 144 12.96 19.12 22.88
CA SER A 144 14.28 18.57 23.22
C SER A 144 14.23 17.09 23.65
N GLN A 145 13.07 16.61 24.08
CA GLN A 145 12.84 15.23 24.54
C GLN A 145 11.98 14.43 23.54
N TRP A 146 11.35 15.11 22.59
CA TRP A 146 10.51 14.49 21.59
C TRP A 146 11.32 13.62 20.63
N LYS A 147 10.76 12.44 20.32
CA LYS A 147 11.27 11.54 19.29
C LYS A 147 10.09 10.98 18.49
N PRO A 148 10.22 10.84 17.16
CA PRO A 148 9.18 10.24 16.34
C PRO A 148 9.01 8.76 16.66
N GLY A 149 7.76 8.31 16.67
CA GLY A 149 7.42 6.88 16.69
C GLY A 149 7.38 6.27 15.30
N LEU A 150 6.99 5.00 15.19
CA LEU A 150 6.76 4.34 13.90
C LEU A 150 5.75 5.12 13.06
N TRP A 151 4.69 5.63 13.68
CA TRP A 151 3.69 6.45 12.98
C TRP A 151 4.29 7.78 12.48
N GLY A 152 5.22 8.37 13.23
CA GLY A 152 5.97 9.55 12.81
C GLY A 152 6.84 9.30 11.59
N TYR A 153 7.54 8.17 11.55
CA TYR A 153 8.31 7.76 10.38
C TYR A 153 7.43 7.43 9.18
N MET A 154 6.25 6.82 9.38
CA MET A 154 5.29 6.58 8.29
C MET A 154 4.82 7.88 7.63
N VAL A 155 4.58 8.95 8.39
CA VAL A 155 4.20 10.26 7.84
C VAL A 155 5.24 10.76 6.84
N ASN A 156 6.51 10.77 7.23
CA ASN A 156 7.61 11.22 6.37
C ASN A 156 7.75 10.34 5.13
N LEU A 157 7.54 9.04 5.29
CA LEU A 157 7.60 8.11 4.17
C LEU A 157 6.45 8.33 3.18
N VAL A 158 5.24 8.65 3.66
CA VAL A 158 4.07 8.96 2.83
C VAL A 158 4.22 10.30 2.08
N GLU A 159 5.01 11.24 2.61
CA GLU A 159 5.41 12.44 1.88
C GLU A 159 6.22 12.07 0.62
N ILE A 160 7.22 11.20 0.76
CA ILE A 160 8.00 10.72 -0.39
C ILE A 160 7.09 9.95 -1.38
N TYR A 161 6.16 9.15 -0.86
CA TYR A 161 5.17 8.46 -1.68
C TYR A 161 4.29 9.42 -2.50
N THR A 162 3.92 10.58 -1.93
CA THR A 162 3.16 11.61 -2.64
C THR A 162 3.90 12.09 -3.89
N GLU A 163 5.22 12.28 -3.81
CA GLU A 163 6.03 12.66 -4.97
C GLU A 163 6.18 11.50 -5.98
N ILE A 164 6.32 10.27 -5.50
CA ILE A 164 6.34 9.09 -6.38
C ILE A 164 5.01 8.94 -7.13
N GLN A 165 3.87 9.18 -6.47
CA GLN A 165 2.56 9.18 -7.13
C GLN A 165 2.45 10.27 -8.20
N ASN A 166 2.87 11.50 -7.87
CA ASN A 166 2.85 12.61 -8.83
C ASN A 166 3.71 12.30 -10.04
N PHE A 167 4.93 11.81 -9.82
CA PHE A 167 5.83 11.40 -10.89
C PHE A 167 5.17 10.37 -11.83
N HIS A 168 4.51 9.35 -11.28
CA HIS A 168 3.81 8.36 -12.11
C HIS A 168 2.60 8.93 -12.85
N GLN A 169 1.87 9.86 -12.22
CA GLN A 169 0.76 10.55 -12.87
C GLN A 169 1.25 11.41 -14.04
N ASP A 170 2.35 12.14 -13.84
CA ASP A 170 3.00 12.94 -14.88
C ASP A 170 3.48 12.05 -16.03
N LEU A 171 4.09 10.90 -15.74
CA LEU A 171 4.45 9.90 -16.75
C LEU A 171 3.25 9.38 -17.53
N ALA A 172 2.13 9.15 -16.85
CA ALA A 172 0.91 8.71 -17.49
C ALA A 172 0.37 9.80 -18.44
N ASP A 173 0.35 11.05 -18.00
CA ASP A 173 -0.27 12.15 -18.75
C ASP A 173 0.61 12.66 -19.91
N THR A 174 1.92 12.43 -19.84
CA THR A 174 2.88 12.88 -20.86
C THR A 174 2.91 11.94 -22.07
N THR A 175 2.86 12.50 -23.28
CA THR A 175 2.91 11.74 -24.55
C THR A 175 4.34 11.36 -24.96
N GLU A 176 5.32 12.22 -24.71
CA GLU A 176 6.73 12.01 -25.04
C GLU A 176 7.58 11.99 -23.78
N TRP A 177 8.32 10.92 -23.57
CA TRP A 177 9.13 10.76 -22.37
C TRP A 177 10.54 11.27 -22.58
N ASP A 178 10.95 12.20 -21.73
CA ASP A 178 12.34 12.61 -21.58
C ASP A 178 13.04 11.65 -20.59
N GLU A 179 13.78 10.69 -21.15
CA GLU A 179 14.49 9.68 -20.37
C GLU A 179 15.55 10.27 -19.41
N ALA A 180 16.15 11.42 -19.75
CA ALA A 180 17.11 12.08 -18.88
C ALA A 180 16.41 12.71 -17.68
N LEU A 181 15.30 13.42 -17.91
CA LEU A 181 14.49 14.00 -16.83
C LEU A 181 13.92 12.92 -15.90
N ILE A 182 13.49 11.79 -16.48
CA ILE A 182 13.01 10.63 -15.73
C ILE A 182 14.13 10.08 -14.83
N GLU A 183 15.32 9.86 -15.38
CA GLU A 183 16.46 9.35 -14.61
C GLU A 183 16.86 10.30 -13.48
N ASP A 184 16.87 11.62 -13.73
CA ASP A 184 17.16 12.63 -12.70
C ASP A 184 16.08 12.65 -11.60
N THR A 185 14.81 12.54 -11.97
CA THR A 185 13.69 12.49 -11.01
C THR A 185 13.75 11.22 -10.16
N VAL A 186 14.00 10.07 -10.78
CA VAL A 186 14.16 8.78 -10.09
C VAL A 186 15.33 8.84 -9.12
N LYS A 187 16.47 9.39 -9.54
CA LYS A 187 17.65 9.55 -8.69
C LYS A 187 17.38 10.48 -7.52
N HIS A 188 16.63 11.57 -7.73
CA HIS A 188 16.22 12.47 -6.65
C HIS A 188 15.38 11.72 -5.61
N LEU A 189 14.36 10.97 -6.03
CA LEU A 189 13.47 10.21 -5.15
C LEU A 189 14.20 9.06 -4.45
N GLU A 190 15.11 8.35 -5.14
CA GLU A 190 15.99 7.35 -4.53
C GLU A 190 16.81 7.96 -3.40
N ASN A 191 17.44 9.13 -3.63
CA ASN A 191 18.22 9.81 -2.62
C ASN A 191 17.38 10.20 -1.39
N LYS A 192 16.11 10.60 -1.57
CA LYS A 192 15.21 10.87 -0.44
C LYS A 192 14.93 9.60 0.38
N LEU A 193 14.66 8.48 -0.28
CA LEU A 193 14.43 7.20 0.40
C LEU A 193 15.69 6.69 1.12
N VAL A 194 16.88 6.82 0.51
CA VAL A 194 18.15 6.46 1.15
C VAL A 194 18.46 7.38 2.33
N THR A 195 18.19 8.68 2.20
CA THR A 195 18.35 9.63 3.31
C THR A 195 17.42 9.28 4.47
N PHE A 196 16.18 8.88 4.17
CA PHE A 196 15.22 8.41 5.14
C PHE A 196 15.71 7.12 5.85
N GLU A 197 16.22 6.13 5.11
CA GLU A 197 16.76 4.90 5.69
C GLU A 197 17.94 5.16 6.63
N ASN A 198 18.85 6.05 6.25
CA ASN A 198 19.96 6.46 7.10
C ASN A 198 19.49 7.16 8.38
N ALA A 199 18.36 7.88 8.32
CA ALA A 199 17.80 8.61 9.46
C ALA A 199 17.09 7.71 10.48
N ILE A 200 16.46 6.60 10.04
CA ILE A 200 15.79 5.65 10.96
C ILE A 200 16.78 4.74 11.70
N GLY A 201 17.96 4.49 11.11
CA GLY A 201 19.04 3.74 11.73
C GLY A 201 18.78 2.22 11.85
N PRO A 202 19.76 1.45 12.35
CA PRO A 202 19.77 -0.01 12.26
C PRO A 202 18.65 -0.70 13.07
N THR A 203 18.15 -0.07 14.14
CA THR A 203 17.11 -0.65 15.00
C THR A 203 15.72 -0.65 14.35
N LEU A 204 15.52 0.13 13.29
CA LEU A 204 14.27 0.19 12.52
C LEU A 204 14.41 -0.48 11.15
N THR A 205 15.52 -1.15 10.86
CA THR A 205 15.67 -1.94 9.64
C THR A 205 14.92 -3.27 9.76
N PHE A 206 14.42 -3.80 8.63
CA PHE A 206 13.71 -5.07 8.67
C PHE A 206 14.69 -6.22 8.95
N SER A 207 14.48 -6.89 10.08
CA SER A 207 15.16 -8.13 10.45
C SER A 207 14.26 -8.94 11.37
N ARG A 208 14.53 -10.24 11.54
CA ARG A 208 13.74 -11.08 12.44
C ARG A 208 13.95 -10.67 13.91
N GLU A 209 15.14 -10.20 14.24
CA GLU A 209 15.53 -9.70 15.56
C GLU A 209 14.79 -8.39 15.91
N ASN A 210 14.77 -7.43 14.98
CA ASN A 210 14.04 -6.19 15.17
C ASN A 210 12.53 -6.46 15.23
N LEU A 211 12.00 -7.32 14.35
CA LEU A 211 10.60 -7.71 14.40
C LEU A 211 10.21 -8.31 15.76
N ALA A 212 11.01 -9.23 16.31
CA ALA A 212 10.77 -9.80 17.63
C ALA A 212 10.74 -8.72 18.73
N THR A 213 11.69 -7.78 18.69
CA THR A 213 11.74 -6.66 19.63
C THR A 213 10.48 -5.78 19.56
N PHE A 214 9.97 -5.49 18.36
CA PHE A 214 8.73 -4.72 18.21
C PHE A 214 7.48 -5.54 18.58
N VAL A 215 7.47 -6.86 18.36
CA VAL A 215 6.39 -7.74 18.83
C VAL A 215 6.31 -7.75 20.36
N GLU A 216 7.44 -7.84 21.07
CA GLU A 216 7.50 -7.77 22.53
C GLU A 216 6.92 -6.44 23.08
N ARG A 217 7.06 -5.35 22.33
CA ARG A 217 6.49 -4.03 22.64
C ARG A 217 5.02 -3.88 22.22
N GLY A 218 4.41 -4.90 21.61
CA GLY A 218 3.04 -4.83 21.08
C GLY A 218 2.91 -4.02 19.78
N LEU A 219 4.03 -3.73 19.11
CA LEU A 219 4.12 -2.89 17.91
C LEU A 219 4.43 -3.69 16.63
N GLY A 220 4.48 -5.02 16.70
CA GLY A 220 4.84 -5.90 15.57
C GLY A 220 4.05 -5.63 14.29
N ARG A 221 2.72 -5.47 14.38
CA ARG A 221 1.86 -5.16 13.22
C ARG A 221 2.18 -3.81 12.58
N VAL A 222 2.50 -2.81 13.40
CA VAL A 222 2.86 -1.46 12.94
C VAL A 222 4.22 -1.48 12.26
N PHE A 223 5.19 -2.22 12.83
CA PHE A 223 6.51 -2.42 12.24
C PHE A 223 6.44 -3.15 10.89
N VAL A 224 5.60 -4.18 10.78
CA VAL A 224 5.34 -4.85 9.49
C VAL A 224 4.70 -3.92 8.48
N ALA A 225 3.66 -3.16 8.86
CA ALA A 225 3.03 -2.19 7.98
C ALA A 225 4.02 -1.13 7.46
N PHE A 226 4.94 -0.69 8.32
CA PHE A 226 5.99 0.26 7.97
C PHE A 226 6.88 -0.27 6.85
N HIS A 227 7.40 -1.49 7.00
CA HIS A 227 8.27 -2.09 5.99
C HIS A 227 7.54 -2.47 4.71
N LEU A 228 6.27 -2.89 4.80
CA LEU A 228 5.45 -3.10 3.60
C LEU A 228 5.32 -1.81 2.80
N GLY A 229 5.03 -0.67 3.44
CA GLY A 229 4.99 0.63 2.78
C GLY A 229 6.35 1.03 2.20
N TYR A 230 7.42 0.93 2.99
CA TYR A 230 8.78 1.31 2.59
C TYR A 230 9.26 0.59 1.33
N HIS A 231 9.21 -0.75 1.32
CA HIS A 231 9.64 -1.52 0.15
C HIS A 231 8.65 -1.40 -1.02
N HIS A 232 7.35 -1.18 -0.75
CA HIS A 232 6.38 -0.89 -1.80
C HIS A 232 6.71 0.41 -2.56
N TYR A 233 7.12 1.47 -1.88
CA TYR A 233 7.44 2.74 -2.53
C TYR A 233 8.67 2.66 -3.43
N TYR A 234 9.71 1.93 -3.02
CA TYR A 234 10.83 1.58 -3.91
C TYR A 234 10.38 0.73 -5.10
N THR A 235 9.52 -0.26 -4.86
CA THR A 235 8.99 -1.12 -5.92
C THR A 235 8.27 -0.27 -6.97
N LEU A 236 7.43 0.67 -6.55
CA LEU A 236 6.75 1.61 -7.43
C LEU A 236 7.74 2.49 -8.19
N LEU A 237 8.65 3.16 -7.49
CA LEU A 237 9.62 4.09 -8.09
C LEU A 237 10.39 3.44 -9.25
N PHE A 238 10.81 2.19 -9.08
CA PHE A 238 11.62 1.49 -10.08
C PHE A 238 10.82 0.62 -11.05
N TYR A 239 9.49 0.50 -10.89
CA TYR A 239 8.67 -0.47 -11.63
C TYR A 239 8.79 -0.31 -13.17
N HIS A 240 8.89 0.93 -13.63
CA HIS A 240 9.00 1.26 -15.04
C HIS A 240 10.33 0.81 -15.69
N TYR A 241 11.36 0.49 -14.91
CA TYR A 241 12.62 -0.09 -15.41
C TYR A 241 12.55 -1.60 -15.69
N LEU A 242 11.45 -2.27 -15.31
CA LEU A 242 11.19 -3.63 -15.75
C LEU A 242 10.88 -3.69 -17.27
N ASP A 243 10.52 -2.56 -17.88
CA ASP A 243 10.19 -2.48 -19.30
C ASP A 243 11.47 -2.42 -20.15
N ARG A 244 11.87 -3.58 -20.68
CA ARG A 244 13.07 -3.73 -21.51
C ARG A 244 13.02 -2.98 -22.84
N ARG A 245 11.84 -2.49 -23.27
CA ARG A 245 11.71 -1.71 -24.52
C ARG A 245 12.05 -0.24 -24.35
N ARG A 246 12.05 0.26 -23.11
CA ARG A 246 12.45 1.64 -22.85
C ARG A 246 13.92 1.82 -23.20
N PRO A 247 14.31 3.00 -23.71
CA PRO A 247 15.71 3.32 -23.94
C PRO A 247 16.52 3.05 -22.67
N GLN A 248 17.59 2.28 -22.81
CA GLN A 248 18.43 1.95 -21.67
C GLN A 248 19.26 3.16 -21.28
N THR A 249 19.15 3.57 -20.02
CA THR A 249 20.00 4.58 -19.40
C THR A 249 21.13 3.91 -18.61
N ARG A 250 22.03 4.72 -18.05
CA ARG A 250 23.17 4.21 -17.28
C ARG A 250 22.73 3.35 -16.09
N ASN A 251 21.60 3.68 -15.44
CA ASN A 251 21.14 3.00 -14.23
C ASN A 251 20.01 1.99 -14.47
N SER A 252 19.56 1.75 -15.72
CA SER A 252 18.41 0.88 -15.99
C SER A 252 18.51 -0.51 -15.35
N ASN A 253 19.67 -1.17 -15.49
CA ASN A 253 19.89 -2.49 -14.87
C ASN A 253 19.89 -2.41 -13.34
N LYS A 254 20.53 -1.38 -12.76
CA LYS A 254 20.54 -1.17 -11.31
C LYS A 254 19.10 -1.06 -10.79
N TYR A 255 18.30 -0.19 -11.39
CA TYR A 255 16.93 0.07 -10.91
C TYR A 255 15.98 -1.10 -11.17
N SER A 256 16.12 -1.83 -12.28
CA SER A 256 15.37 -3.06 -12.53
C SER A 256 15.65 -4.12 -11.45
N GLU A 257 16.92 -4.35 -11.12
CA GLU A 257 17.32 -5.28 -10.05
C GLU A 257 16.91 -4.79 -8.66
N SER A 258 16.95 -3.49 -8.40
CA SER A 258 16.40 -2.89 -7.17
C SER A 258 14.89 -3.11 -7.07
N CYS A 259 14.13 -2.93 -8.15
CA CYS A 259 12.68 -3.20 -8.16
C CYS A 259 12.37 -4.65 -7.74
N LYS A 260 13.06 -5.62 -8.36
CA LYS A 260 12.94 -7.04 -8.00
C LYS A 260 13.32 -7.29 -6.54
N SER A 261 14.44 -6.72 -6.09
CA SER A 261 14.93 -6.88 -4.72
C SER A 261 13.93 -6.37 -3.68
N HIS A 262 13.35 -5.18 -3.87
CA HIS A 262 12.35 -4.66 -2.96
C HIS A 262 11.03 -5.47 -3.00
N ALA A 263 10.61 -5.96 -4.16
CA ALA A 263 9.45 -6.86 -4.26
C ALA A 263 9.68 -8.20 -3.53
N ILE A 264 10.91 -8.73 -3.55
CA ILE A 264 11.31 -9.91 -2.77
C ILE A 264 11.21 -9.62 -1.27
N VAL A 265 11.72 -8.49 -0.80
CA VAL A 265 11.62 -8.12 0.63
C VAL A 265 10.15 -7.96 1.06
N VAL A 266 9.27 -7.38 0.22
CA VAL A 266 7.82 -7.36 0.50
C VAL A 266 7.28 -8.78 0.74
N CYS A 267 7.65 -9.75 -0.10
CA CYS A 267 7.25 -11.15 0.09
C CYS A 267 7.79 -11.73 1.42
N GLU A 268 9.02 -11.40 1.81
CA GLU A 268 9.62 -11.85 3.07
C GLU A 268 8.93 -11.24 4.29
N VAL A 269 8.60 -9.94 4.24
CA VAL A 269 7.84 -9.24 5.28
C VAL A 269 6.44 -9.83 5.41
N LEU A 270 5.75 -10.07 4.28
CA LEU A 270 4.44 -10.74 4.26
C LEU A 270 4.52 -12.13 4.87
N LYS A 271 5.54 -12.93 4.52
CA LYS A 271 5.76 -14.25 5.09
C LYS A 271 5.98 -14.18 6.60
N ALA A 272 6.86 -13.29 7.07
CA ALA A 272 7.09 -13.08 8.49
C ALA A 272 5.81 -12.69 9.25
N SER A 273 4.96 -11.87 8.64
CA SER A 273 3.67 -11.47 9.22
C SER A 273 2.68 -12.63 9.43
N ARG A 274 2.81 -13.71 8.63
CA ARG A 274 1.99 -14.92 8.79
C ARG A 274 2.59 -15.89 9.80
N GLU A 275 3.92 -15.92 9.94
CA GLU A 275 4.64 -16.86 10.79
C GLU A 275 4.80 -16.38 12.24
N VAL A 276 4.83 -15.07 12.48
CA VAL A 276 5.10 -14.48 13.79
C VAL A 276 3.83 -13.91 14.41
N SER A 277 3.44 -14.46 15.56
CA SER A 277 2.28 -13.97 16.32
C SER A 277 2.51 -12.53 16.81
N GLY A 278 1.50 -11.67 16.67
CA GLY A 278 1.59 -10.24 17.00
C GLY A 278 2.17 -9.37 15.86
N ALA A 279 2.49 -9.97 14.71
CA ALA A 279 3.00 -9.28 13.53
C ALA A 279 2.02 -9.30 12.33
N GLU A 280 0.78 -9.71 12.53
CA GLU A 280 -0.16 -9.99 11.44
C GLU A 280 -0.50 -8.75 10.58
N ALA A 281 -0.26 -8.84 9.27
CA ALA A 281 -0.49 -7.76 8.31
C ALA A 281 -1.91 -7.79 7.71
N LEU A 282 -2.94 -7.67 8.56
CA LEU A 282 -4.33 -7.86 8.14
C LEU A 282 -5.03 -6.59 7.63
N TYR A 283 -4.30 -5.53 7.30
CA TYR A 283 -4.87 -4.28 6.80
C TYR A 283 -5.31 -4.43 5.34
N ASN A 284 -6.44 -3.82 4.95
CA ASN A 284 -6.97 -3.96 3.59
C ASN A 284 -5.95 -3.58 2.50
N ILE A 285 -5.23 -2.47 2.72
CA ILE A 285 -4.24 -1.95 1.76
C ILE A 285 -3.06 -2.90 1.50
N VAL A 286 -2.79 -3.84 2.43
CA VAL A 286 -1.76 -4.88 2.23
C VAL A 286 -2.11 -5.77 1.03
N GLY A 287 -3.40 -5.91 0.71
CA GLY A 287 -3.85 -6.58 -0.51
C GLY A 287 -3.23 -5.95 -1.74
N HIS A 288 -3.34 -4.62 -1.90
CA HIS A 288 -2.76 -3.90 -3.03
C HIS A 288 -1.23 -3.99 -3.07
N VAL A 289 -0.56 -3.79 -1.92
CA VAL A 289 0.90 -3.94 -1.81
C VAL A 289 1.35 -5.35 -2.26
N THR A 290 0.57 -6.36 -1.90
CA THR A 290 0.82 -7.75 -2.31
C THR A 290 0.59 -7.95 -3.81
N ILE A 291 -0.43 -7.32 -4.42
CA ILE A 291 -0.66 -7.38 -5.87
C ILE A 291 0.50 -6.78 -6.65
N VAL A 292 1.00 -5.61 -6.26
CA VAL A 292 2.11 -4.93 -6.95
C VAL A 292 3.43 -5.69 -6.82
N SER A 293 3.76 -6.22 -5.63
CA SER A 293 4.95 -7.07 -5.50
C SER A 293 4.80 -8.39 -6.26
N SER A 294 3.60 -8.98 -6.28
CA SER A 294 3.31 -10.20 -7.05
C SER A 294 3.43 -9.99 -8.55
N SER A 295 3.09 -8.80 -9.08
CA SER A 295 3.26 -8.53 -10.51
C SER A 295 4.73 -8.41 -10.92
N VAL A 296 5.62 -7.93 -10.04
CA VAL A 296 7.08 -7.97 -10.26
C VAL A 296 7.59 -9.41 -10.28
N LEU A 297 7.14 -10.24 -9.33
CA LEU A 297 7.52 -11.66 -9.28
C LEU A 297 6.99 -12.44 -10.48
N LEU A 298 5.75 -12.15 -10.90
CA LEU A 298 5.15 -12.72 -12.10
C LEU A 298 5.92 -12.29 -13.35
N HIS A 299 6.24 -11.00 -13.48
CA HIS A 299 7.06 -10.48 -14.57
C HIS A 299 8.43 -11.18 -14.60
N THR A 300 9.08 -11.33 -13.45
CA THR A 300 10.39 -12.01 -13.34
C THR A 300 10.29 -13.49 -13.72
N PHE A 301 9.23 -14.18 -13.30
CA PHE A 301 9.00 -15.57 -13.73
C PHE A 301 8.74 -15.69 -15.24
N MET A 302 7.99 -14.74 -15.82
CA MET A 302 7.66 -14.78 -17.25
C MET A 302 8.86 -14.42 -18.14
N PHE A 303 9.59 -13.35 -17.79
CA PHE A 303 10.57 -12.70 -18.67
C PHE A 303 12.01 -12.65 -18.13
N GLY A 304 12.24 -13.12 -16.89
CA GLY A 304 13.55 -13.18 -16.27
C GLY A 304 14.38 -14.39 -16.70
N ASP A 305 15.59 -14.44 -16.15
CA ASP A 305 16.58 -15.47 -16.45
C ASP A 305 16.24 -16.80 -15.78
N THR A 306 16.73 -17.91 -16.34
CA THR A 306 16.41 -19.28 -15.87
C THR A 306 16.70 -19.50 -14.38
N HIS A 307 17.73 -18.86 -13.84
CA HIS A 307 18.12 -18.98 -12.44
C HIS A 307 17.14 -18.28 -11.48
N GLU A 308 16.33 -17.33 -11.96
CA GLU A 308 15.38 -16.56 -11.15
C GLU A 308 14.01 -17.24 -11.01
N LEU A 309 13.70 -18.24 -11.85
CA LEU A 309 12.34 -18.75 -12.05
C LEU A 309 11.77 -19.46 -10.82
N GLU A 310 12.46 -20.49 -10.32
CA GLU A 310 11.95 -21.29 -9.20
C GLU A 310 11.76 -20.43 -7.94
N ALA A 311 12.71 -19.53 -7.68
CA ALA A 311 12.61 -18.61 -6.55
C ALA A 311 11.44 -17.62 -6.73
N SER A 312 11.24 -17.09 -7.95
CA SER A 312 10.11 -16.20 -8.25
C SER A 312 8.77 -16.93 -8.11
N ARG A 313 8.69 -18.18 -8.56
CA ARG A 313 7.50 -19.03 -8.43
C ARG A 313 7.15 -19.30 -6.97
N ALA A 314 8.13 -19.70 -6.15
CA ALA A 314 7.92 -19.95 -4.73
C ALA A 314 7.47 -18.69 -3.97
N ARG A 315 8.10 -17.54 -4.26
CA ARG A 315 7.73 -16.25 -3.67
C ARG A 315 6.34 -15.80 -4.11
N LEU A 316 6.01 -15.96 -5.40
CA LEU A 316 4.66 -15.71 -5.89
C LEU A 316 3.66 -16.54 -5.10
N GLY A 317 3.87 -17.87 -4.97
CA GLY A 317 3.04 -18.73 -4.12
C GLY A 317 2.83 -18.19 -2.70
N SER A 318 3.90 -17.76 -2.02
CA SER A 318 3.83 -17.15 -0.67
C SER A 318 3.02 -15.84 -0.63
N ASN A 319 3.11 -14.99 -1.66
CA ASN A 319 2.27 -13.80 -1.75
C ASN A 319 0.80 -14.16 -1.94
N LEU A 320 0.51 -15.15 -2.77
CA LEU A 320 -0.85 -15.63 -3.03
C LEU A 320 -1.52 -16.19 -1.76
N GLU A 321 -0.77 -16.87 -0.89
CA GLU A 321 -1.24 -17.27 0.45
C GLU A 321 -1.67 -16.06 1.31
N SER A 322 -0.93 -14.95 1.24
CA SER A 322 -1.29 -13.71 1.94
C SER A 322 -2.60 -13.12 1.43
N LEU A 323 -2.82 -13.15 0.11
CA LEU A 323 -4.08 -12.71 -0.50
C LEU A 323 -5.25 -13.59 -0.06
N VAL A 324 -5.05 -14.91 -0.01
CA VAL A 324 -6.05 -15.85 0.51
C VAL A 324 -6.39 -15.57 1.97
N GLN A 325 -5.39 -15.27 2.81
CA GLN A 325 -5.61 -14.89 4.19
C GLN A 325 -6.42 -13.58 4.28
N LEU A 326 -6.01 -12.53 3.55
CA LEU A 326 -6.68 -11.23 3.56
C LEU A 326 -8.12 -11.30 3.04
N ARG A 327 -8.40 -12.14 2.03
CA ARG A 327 -9.74 -12.34 1.47
C ARG A 327 -10.76 -12.83 2.51
N ARG A 328 -10.32 -13.53 3.56
CA ARG A 328 -11.21 -13.95 4.67
C ARG A 328 -11.78 -12.76 5.44
N TYR A 329 -11.01 -11.69 5.50
CA TYR A 329 -11.40 -10.47 6.18
C TYR A 329 -12.07 -9.53 5.20
N TRP A 330 -11.53 -9.33 4.00
CA TRP A 330 -11.85 -8.20 3.14
C TRP A 330 -12.45 -8.62 1.79
N PRO A 331 -13.76 -8.41 1.56
CA PRO A 331 -14.37 -8.64 0.26
C PRO A 331 -13.67 -7.94 -0.91
N SER A 332 -13.14 -6.72 -0.70
CA SER A 332 -12.46 -5.95 -1.75
C SER A 332 -11.17 -6.59 -2.26
N VAL A 333 -10.56 -7.51 -1.51
CA VAL A 333 -9.35 -8.22 -1.95
C VAL A 333 -9.61 -9.09 -3.18
N GLU A 334 -10.84 -9.58 -3.36
CA GLU A 334 -11.20 -10.32 -4.58
C GLU A 334 -11.07 -9.44 -5.83
N ARG A 335 -11.45 -8.16 -5.73
CA ARG A 335 -11.23 -7.18 -6.82
C ARG A 335 -9.74 -6.96 -7.06
N MET A 336 -8.93 -6.90 -6.01
CA MET A 336 -7.48 -6.74 -6.12
C MET A 336 -6.83 -7.96 -6.80
N ILE A 337 -7.24 -9.19 -6.45
CA ILE A 337 -6.80 -10.43 -7.11
C ILE A 337 -7.16 -10.38 -8.61
N ASN A 338 -8.37 -9.94 -8.95
CA ASN A 338 -8.77 -9.79 -10.35
C ASN A 338 -7.88 -8.83 -11.14
N ARG A 339 -7.34 -7.77 -10.51
CA ARG A 339 -6.35 -6.88 -11.17
C ARG A 339 -5.06 -7.63 -11.52
N LEU A 340 -4.58 -8.53 -10.66
CA LEU A 340 -3.42 -9.38 -10.97
C LEU A 340 -3.73 -10.39 -12.08
N VAL A 341 -4.96 -10.93 -12.14
CA VAL A 341 -5.42 -11.81 -13.23
C VAL A 341 -5.42 -11.06 -14.57
N VAL A 342 -5.90 -9.82 -14.59
CA VAL A 342 -5.86 -8.97 -15.80
C VAL A 342 -4.42 -8.69 -16.21
N PHE A 343 -3.54 -8.34 -15.26
CA PHE A 343 -2.11 -8.15 -15.52
C PHE A 343 -1.45 -9.40 -16.09
N GLN A 344 -1.70 -10.56 -15.50
CA GLN A 344 -1.22 -11.85 -16.01
C GLN A 344 -1.68 -12.09 -17.44
N ARG A 345 -2.99 -11.93 -17.73
CA ARG A 345 -3.51 -12.12 -19.09
C ARG A 345 -2.81 -11.18 -20.08
N CYS A 346 -2.50 -9.95 -19.67
CA CYS A 346 -1.69 -9.05 -20.48
C CYS A 346 -0.29 -9.62 -20.73
N CYS A 347 0.40 -10.13 -19.70
CA CYS A 347 1.70 -10.79 -19.86
C CYS A 347 1.63 -12.04 -20.75
N ILE A 348 0.56 -12.84 -20.68
CA ILE A 348 0.40 -14.04 -21.52
C ILE A 348 0.10 -13.65 -22.97
N ASN A 349 -0.81 -12.71 -23.20
CA ASN A 349 -1.15 -12.25 -24.54
C ASN A 349 0.01 -11.50 -25.21
N SER A 350 0.89 -10.88 -24.41
CA SER A 350 2.15 -10.28 -24.84
C SER A 350 3.20 -11.27 -25.37
N MET A 351 2.94 -12.57 -25.32
CA MET A 351 3.89 -13.60 -25.76
C MET A 351 4.04 -13.69 -27.29
N ASN A 352 3.24 -12.95 -28.06
CA ASN A 352 3.36 -12.85 -29.52
C ASN A 352 3.90 -11.49 -30.01
N VAL A 353 3.93 -10.47 -29.15
CA VAL A 353 4.43 -9.12 -29.43
C VAL A 353 4.98 -8.62 -28.10
N GLU A 354 6.26 -8.30 -28.01
CA GLU A 354 6.95 -7.82 -26.80
C GLU A 354 6.15 -6.69 -26.08
N SER A 355 5.17 -6.99 -25.20
CA SER A 355 4.11 -6.02 -24.84
C SER A 355 3.94 -5.64 -23.37
N TYR A 356 4.82 -6.09 -22.46
CA TYR A 356 4.95 -5.42 -21.16
C TYR A 356 5.38 -3.96 -21.40
N ARG A 357 4.44 -3.01 -21.21
CA ARG A 357 4.66 -1.57 -21.41
C ARG A 357 4.40 -0.89 -20.09
N PHE A 358 5.27 0.03 -19.72
CA PHE A 358 4.86 1.08 -18.82
C PHE A 358 4.02 2.11 -19.60
N ASP A 359 2.73 2.20 -19.32
CA ASP A 359 1.79 3.13 -19.98
C ASP A 359 0.71 3.58 -19.00
N LYS A 360 -0.26 4.39 -19.47
CA LYS A 360 -1.39 4.86 -18.66
C LYS A 360 -2.13 3.71 -17.96
N TRP A 361 -2.24 2.55 -18.61
CA TRP A 361 -2.87 1.37 -18.05
C TRP A 361 -2.02 0.78 -16.91
N MET A 362 -0.69 0.72 -17.07
CA MET A 362 0.22 0.28 -16.02
C MET A 362 0.21 1.22 -14.80
N VAL A 363 0.20 2.54 -15.02
CA VAL A 363 0.10 3.50 -13.92
C VAL A 363 -1.21 3.32 -13.14
N LYS A 364 -2.34 3.11 -13.84
CA LYS A 364 -3.61 2.75 -13.22
C LYS A 364 -3.52 1.44 -12.44
N PHE A 365 -2.83 0.42 -12.95
CA PHE A 365 -2.58 -0.84 -12.24
C PHE A 365 -1.81 -0.61 -10.92
N LEU A 366 -0.80 0.25 -10.94
CA LEU A 366 0.09 0.49 -9.80
C LEU A 366 -0.51 1.38 -8.71
N ILE A 367 -1.30 2.38 -9.09
CA ILE A 367 -1.72 3.43 -8.16
C ILE A 367 -3.23 3.37 -7.86
N ALA A 368 -4.06 3.21 -8.90
CA ALA A 368 -5.52 3.33 -8.80
C ALA A 368 -6.19 2.04 -8.28
N HIS A 369 -5.77 1.57 -7.12
CA HIS A 369 -6.11 0.27 -6.52
C HIS A 369 -7.58 0.11 -6.12
N SER A 370 -8.32 1.21 -5.93
CA SER A 370 -9.74 1.19 -5.58
C SER A 370 -10.64 0.91 -6.80
N LEU A 371 -10.11 1.12 -8.01
CA LEU A 371 -10.83 0.97 -9.27
C LEU A 371 -10.72 -0.45 -9.84
N ALA A 372 -11.72 -0.84 -10.63
CA ALA A 372 -11.57 -1.99 -11.50
C ALA A 372 -10.50 -1.71 -12.56
N LEU A 373 -9.77 -2.74 -12.98
CA LEU A 373 -8.83 -2.65 -14.08
C LEU A 373 -9.42 -3.36 -15.28
N GLU A 374 -9.62 -2.61 -16.35
CA GLU A 374 -10.12 -3.14 -17.62
C GLU A 374 -9.01 -3.88 -18.37
N ASP A 375 -9.39 -4.73 -19.32
CA ASP A 375 -8.42 -5.37 -20.20
C ASP A 375 -7.68 -4.31 -21.03
N LYS A 376 -6.38 -4.53 -21.23
CA LYS A 376 -5.54 -3.62 -22.00
C LYS A 376 -5.97 -3.63 -23.47
N VAL A 377 -6.30 -2.46 -24.02
CA VAL A 377 -6.51 -2.27 -25.46
C VAL A 377 -5.15 -2.26 -26.14
N ASP A 378 -4.98 -3.09 -27.17
CA ASP A 378 -3.73 -3.21 -27.90
C ASP A 378 -3.64 -2.10 -28.96
N ASP A 379 -2.85 -1.06 -28.69
CA ASP A 379 -2.68 0.09 -29.59
C ASP A 379 -1.71 -0.19 -30.77
N GLY A 380 -1.37 -1.46 -31.03
CA GLY A 380 -0.76 -1.89 -32.29
C GLY A 380 0.50 -1.13 -32.70
N TRP A 381 1.51 -1.08 -31.84
CA TRP A 381 2.84 -0.58 -32.23
C TRP A 381 3.70 -1.71 -32.80
N PRO A 382 4.29 -1.55 -34.01
CA PRO A 382 5.12 -2.59 -34.60
C PRO A 382 6.42 -2.77 -33.79
N SER A 383 6.74 -4.02 -33.43
CA SER A 383 8.07 -4.34 -32.88
C SER A 383 9.11 -4.28 -34.02
N PRO A 384 10.25 -3.60 -33.82
CA PRO A 384 11.36 -3.61 -34.78
C PRO A 384 12.18 -4.92 -34.74
N TYR A 385 11.83 -5.88 -33.88
CA TYR A 385 12.57 -7.13 -33.69
C TYR A 385 11.81 -8.35 -34.25
N SER A 386 12.56 -9.28 -34.85
CA SER A 386 12.04 -10.56 -35.37
C SER A 386 11.61 -11.51 -34.24
N GLU A 387 10.53 -12.27 -34.47
CA GLU A 387 9.96 -13.25 -33.53
C GLU A 387 11.04 -14.14 -32.86
N PRO A 388 11.07 -14.25 -31.51
CA PRO A 388 12.05 -15.08 -30.84
C PRO A 388 11.75 -16.58 -30.94
N SER A 389 12.82 -17.38 -31.05
CA SER A 389 12.86 -18.86 -30.95
C SER A 389 12.38 -19.44 -29.59
N TYR A 390 11.86 -18.62 -28.67
CA TYR A 390 11.56 -18.98 -27.27
C TYR A 390 10.06 -19.07 -26.94
N ARG A 391 9.20 -19.10 -27.96
CA ARG A 391 7.74 -19.08 -27.82
C ARG A 391 7.21 -20.23 -26.96
N ASP A 392 7.75 -21.44 -27.12
CA ASP A 392 7.30 -22.63 -26.37
C ASP A 392 7.59 -22.52 -24.86
N VAL A 393 8.77 -22.00 -24.49
CA VAL A 393 9.15 -21.79 -23.08
C VAL A 393 8.28 -20.71 -22.43
N GLN A 394 7.95 -19.65 -23.17
CA GLN A 394 7.05 -18.60 -22.66
C GLN A 394 5.61 -19.11 -22.52
N ILE A 395 5.16 -19.99 -23.41
CA ILE A 395 3.85 -20.67 -23.30
C ILE A 395 3.78 -21.53 -22.04
N GLU A 396 4.82 -22.33 -21.78
CA GLU A 396 4.89 -23.13 -20.56
C GLU A 396 4.83 -22.25 -19.30
N ARG A 397 5.62 -21.17 -19.25
CA ARG A 397 5.59 -20.21 -18.14
C ARG A 397 4.20 -19.57 -17.97
N GLY A 398 3.56 -19.19 -19.07
CA GLY A 398 2.20 -18.65 -19.08
C GLY A 398 1.19 -19.63 -18.47
N LEU A 399 1.24 -20.91 -18.87
CA LEU A 399 0.37 -21.95 -18.33
C LEU A 399 0.59 -22.20 -16.83
N ILE A 400 1.85 -22.20 -16.36
CA ILE A 400 2.18 -22.38 -14.95
C ILE A 400 1.60 -21.24 -14.11
N THR A 401 1.81 -19.99 -14.53
CA THR A 401 1.24 -18.86 -13.79
C THR A 401 -0.28 -18.91 -13.81
N GLN A 402 -0.90 -19.28 -14.94
CA GLN A 402 -2.36 -19.38 -15.06
C GLN A 402 -2.91 -20.41 -14.09
N ALA A 403 -2.25 -21.56 -13.94
CA ALA A 403 -2.61 -22.58 -12.97
C ALA A 403 -2.54 -22.03 -11.52
N MET A 404 -1.44 -21.37 -11.15
CA MET A 404 -1.27 -20.79 -9.81
C MET A 404 -2.38 -19.78 -9.46
N ILE A 405 -2.73 -18.88 -10.38
CA ILE A 405 -3.78 -17.89 -10.14
C ILE A 405 -5.18 -18.53 -10.11
N THR A 406 -5.42 -19.52 -10.98
CA THR A 406 -6.69 -20.27 -11.00
C THR A 406 -6.91 -21.01 -9.68
N ASP A 407 -5.87 -21.57 -9.08
CA ASP A 407 -5.96 -22.27 -7.80
C ASP A 407 -6.43 -21.34 -6.66
N ILE A 408 -5.97 -20.08 -6.64
CA ILE A 408 -6.43 -19.08 -5.66
C ILE A 408 -7.91 -18.73 -5.87
N GLN A 409 -8.32 -18.52 -7.12
CA GLN A 409 -9.70 -18.17 -7.44
C GLN A 409 -10.65 -19.31 -7.07
N ARG A 410 -10.19 -20.56 -7.23
CA ARG A 410 -10.93 -21.77 -6.82
C ARG A 410 -10.86 -22.06 -5.32
N TYR A 411 -9.90 -21.48 -4.59
CA TYR A 411 -9.76 -21.67 -3.15
C TYR A 411 -10.92 -21.00 -2.39
N ASN A 412 -12.09 -21.63 -2.38
CA ASN A 412 -13.18 -21.29 -1.47
C ASN A 412 -12.65 -21.54 -0.04
N GLY A 413 -12.59 -20.49 0.79
CA GLY A 413 -11.90 -20.45 2.08
C GLY A 413 -12.45 -21.36 3.19
N GLY A 414 -12.76 -22.62 2.90
CA GLY A 414 -13.26 -23.64 3.82
C GLY A 414 -12.18 -24.45 4.55
N GLY A 415 -10.92 -23.99 4.54
CA GLY A 415 -9.86 -24.58 5.36
C GLY A 415 -9.72 -23.83 6.69
N ASN A 416 -10.38 -24.35 7.74
CA ASN A 416 -10.06 -24.00 9.12
C ASN A 416 -8.58 -24.30 9.36
N PHE A 417 -7.77 -23.26 9.48
CA PHE A 417 -6.48 -23.37 10.15
C PHE A 417 -6.77 -23.08 11.63
N THR A 418 -6.72 -24.15 12.43
CA THR A 418 -6.73 -24.12 13.90
C THR A 418 -5.54 -23.36 14.44
#